data_AF-A0A931ZT53-F1
#
_entry.id   AF-A0A931ZT53-F1
#
_cell.length_a   1.000
_cell.length_b   1.000
_cell.length_c   1.000
_cell.angle_alpha   90.00
_cell.angle_beta   90.00
_cell.angle_gamma   90.00
#
_symmetry.space_group_name_H-M   'P 1'
#
loop_
_entity.id
_entity.type
_entity.pdbx_description
1 polymer ?
#
loop_
_entity_poly.entity_id
_entity_poly.type
_entity_poly.pdbx_seq_one_letter_code
_entity_poly.pdbx_strand_id
1 'polypeptide(L)'
;NMAGYRSGFIAAENYRRKWDKWLADKKGDQPERNLRDETLAEVLRGNILVQNHCYRADEMVQMLDLAREFGFQIRSFHHGVEAYKIADRLAEAGTAASIWADWWGFKEEAMDGIPENAALMFQAGARPVIHSDSPEGIQRLNQEAAKAMYAGRRAGIDVSRADAVKWFTSNAAWVLGIDSIVGTLEAGKMADLVLWSGDPFSVYSRAMQVYNDGYLIYDRSDPTKQVVTDFGLGQVKR
;
A
#
# COMPACT_ATOMS: atom_id res chain seq x y z
N ASN A 1 11.14 -8.91 18.65
CA ASN A 1 11.39 -7.74 19.52
C ASN A 1 12.39 -6.81 18.83
N MET A 2 12.50 -5.54 19.25
CA MET A 2 13.35 -4.55 18.58
C MET A 2 14.85 -4.91 18.56
N ALA A 3 15.33 -5.66 19.54
CA ALA A 3 16.71 -6.16 19.57
C ALA A 3 17.01 -7.03 18.33
N GLY A 4 16.08 -7.89 17.92
CA GLY A 4 16.25 -8.71 16.72
C GLY A 4 16.32 -7.89 15.43
N TYR A 5 15.46 -6.87 15.30
CA TYR A 5 15.48 -5.97 14.14
C TYR A 5 16.79 -5.17 14.06
N ARG A 6 17.22 -4.57 15.18
CA ARG A 6 18.51 -3.85 15.26
C ARG A 6 19.69 -4.74 14.91
N SER A 7 19.77 -5.93 15.49
CA SER A 7 20.84 -6.88 15.16
C SER A 7 20.86 -7.24 13.67
N GLY A 8 19.70 -7.38 13.05
CA GLY A 8 19.58 -7.61 11.60
C GLY A 8 20.16 -6.46 10.78
N PHE A 9 19.79 -5.21 11.08
CA PHE A 9 20.29 -4.06 10.34
C PHE A 9 21.77 -3.75 10.61
N ILE A 10 22.29 -4.05 11.82
CA ILE A 10 23.74 -3.98 12.11
C ILE A 10 24.50 -5.00 11.26
N ALA A 11 24.00 -6.23 11.14
CA ALA A 11 24.61 -7.26 10.29
C ALA A 11 24.58 -6.83 8.82
N ALA A 12 23.45 -6.33 8.34
CA ALA A 12 23.28 -5.81 6.99
C ALA A 12 24.20 -4.63 6.66
N GLU A 13 24.39 -3.70 7.60
CA GLU A 13 25.31 -2.58 7.40
C GLU A 13 26.76 -3.07 7.26
N ASN A 14 27.18 -4.00 8.13
CA ASN A 14 28.50 -4.61 8.04
C ASN A 14 28.69 -5.39 6.73
N TYR A 15 27.67 -6.14 6.31
CA TYR A 15 27.64 -6.85 5.04
C TYR A 15 27.81 -5.87 3.86
N ARG A 16 26.98 -4.80 3.84
CA ARG A 16 27.02 -3.74 2.83
C ARG A 16 28.40 -3.11 2.72
N ARG A 17 29.01 -2.73 3.85
CA ARG A 17 30.36 -2.11 3.89
C ARG A 17 31.44 -3.04 3.34
N LYS A 18 31.40 -4.34 3.65
CA LYS A 18 32.35 -5.33 3.13
C LYS A 18 32.22 -5.48 1.61
N TRP A 19 30.99 -5.62 1.11
CA TRP A 19 30.72 -5.73 -0.32
C TRP A 19 31.06 -4.45 -1.07
N ASP A 20 30.70 -3.27 -0.56
CA ASP A 20 31.05 -1.98 -1.17
C ASP A 20 32.55 -1.80 -1.31
N LYS A 21 33.30 -2.13 -0.25
CA LYS A 21 34.77 -2.07 -0.27
C LYS A 21 35.36 -2.98 -1.35
N TRP A 22 34.96 -4.25 -1.37
CA TRP A 22 35.46 -5.21 -2.36
C TRP A 22 35.03 -4.86 -3.78
N LEU A 23 33.81 -4.35 -3.99
CA LEU A 23 33.34 -3.91 -5.31
C LEU A 23 34.16 -2.74 -5.85
N ALA A 24 34.65 -1.85 -4.97
CA ALA A 24 35.41 -0.68 -5.36
C ALA A 24 36.87 -0.99 -5.78
N ASP A 25 37.56 -1.88 -5.06
CA ASP A 25 39.00 -2.15 -5.31
C ASP A 25 39.32 -3.55 -5.84
N LYS A 26 38.39 -4.50 -5.72
CA LYS A 26 38.54 -5.93 -6.08
C LYS A 26 39.73 -6.61 -5.38
N LYS A 27 40.11 -6.12 -4.19
CA LYS A 27 41.25 -6.65 -3.42
C LYS A 27 40.80 -7.61 -2.33
N GLY A 28 41.61 -8.66 -2.13
CA GLY A 28 41.35 -9.71 -1.15
C GLY A 28 40.24 -10.66 -1.60
N ASP A 29 39.85 -11.54 -0.68
CA ASP A 29 38.81 -12.52 -0.95
C ASP A 29 37.45 -11.85 -1.12
N GLN A 30 36.70 -12.31 -2.12
CA GLN A 30 35.33 -11.89 -2.33
C GLN A 30 34.50 -12.18 -1.06
N PRO A 31 33.78 -11.20 -0.50
CA PRO A 31 32.91 -11.44 0.64
C PRO A 31 31.89 -12.54 0.33
N GLU A 32 31.59 -13.39 1.32
CA GLU A 32 30.57 -14.43 1.17
C GLU A 32 29.18 -13.79 0.94
N ARG A 33 28.38 -14.42 0.10
CA ARG A 33 27.01 -13.97 -0.18
C ARG A 33 26.05 -14.46 0.90
N ASN A 34 25.22 -13.56 1.43
CA ASN A 34 24.17 -13.88 2.38
C ASN A 34 22.88 -13.18 1.94
N LEU A 35 21.87 -13.94 1.50
CA LEU A 35 20.65 -13.37 0.92
C LEU A 35 19.85 -12.50 1.90
N ARG A 36 19.90 -12.82 3.19
CA ARG A 36 19.19 -12.05 4.23
C ARG A 36 19.83 -10.67 4.40
N ASP A 37 21.15 -10.65 4.58
CA ASP A 37 21.88 -9.40 4.78
C ASP A 37 21.98 -8.58 3.48
N GLU A 38 22.03 -9.26 2.32
CA GLU A 38 21.94 -8.63 0.99
C GLU A 38 20.62 -7.89 0.82
N THR A 39 19.48 -8.51 1.15
CA THR A 39 18.16 -7.86 1.07
C THR A 39 18.09 -6.61 1.96
N LEU A 40 18.54 -6.73 3.22
CA LEU A 40 18.56 -5.59 4.13
C LEU A 40 19.59 -4.52 3.72
N ALA A 41 20.72 -4.91 3.12
CA ALA A 41 21.67 -3.97 2.56
C ALA A 41 21.06 -3.18 1.40
N GLU A 42 20.24 -3.80 0.55
CA GLU A 42 19.51 -3.11 -0.52
C GLU A 42 18.39 -2.20 0.01
N VAL A 43 17.78 -2.52 1.16
CA VAL A 43 16.93 -1.58 1.91
C VAL A 43 17.76 -0.37 2.36
N LEU A 44 18.95 -0.57 2.94
CA LEU A 44 19.84 0.52 3.35
C LEU A 44 20.36 1.36 2.18
N ARG A 45 20.36 0.83 0.95
CA ARG A 45 20.67 1.58 -0.28
C ARG A 45 19.47 2.35 -0.84
N GLY A 46 18.26 2.06 -0.37
CA GLY A 46 17.03 2.62 -0.93
C GLY A 46 16.53 1.91 -2.19
N ASN A 47 17.11 0.76 -2.55
CA ASN A 47 16.70 0.00 -3.74
C ASN A 47 15.44 -0.85 -3.49
N ILE A 48 15.08 -1.07 -2.22
CA ILE A 48 13.87 -1.80 -1.82
C ILE A 48 12.95 -0.86 -1.03
N LEU A 49 11.71 -0.72 -1.50
CA LEU A 49 10.65 0.00 -0.81
C LEU A 49 10.11 -0.87 0.34
N VAL A 50 10.38 -0.47 1.58
CA VAL A 50 9.98 -1.27 2.75
C VAL A 50 8.46 -1.22 2.95
N GLN A 51 7.85 -2.40 2.92
CA GLN A 51 6.44 -2.64 3.23
C GLN A 51 6.38 -3.36 4.58
N ASN A 52 5.76 -2.74 5.59
CA ASN A 52 5.80 -3.26 6.96
C ASN A 52 4.40 -3.62 7.46
N HIS A 53 4.12 -4.90 7.67
CA HIS A 53 2.90 -5.34 8.37
C HIS A 53 2.88 -4.78 9.80
N CYS A 54 1.81 -4.07 10.20
CA CYS A 54 1.69 -3.48 11.54
C CYS A 54 0.23 -3.15 11.89
N TYR A 55 -0.19 -3.34 13.13
CA TYR A 55 -1.53 -2.92 13.57
C TYR A 55 -1.49 -1.68 14.44
N ARG A 56 -0.61 -1.68 15.45
CA ARG A 56 -0.63 -0.72 16.54
C ARG A 56 0.27 0.49 16.32
N ALA A 57 -0.10 1.61 16.91
CA ALA A 57 0.61 2.87 16.81
C ALA A 57 2.01 2.81 17.44
N ASP A 58 2.16 2.14 18.58
CA ASP A 58 3.44 2.01 19.28
C ASP A 58 4.45 1.15 18.50
N GLU A 59 3.98 0.12 17.80
CA GLU A 59 4.80 -0.69 16.90
C GLU A 59 5.26 0.13 15.67
N MET A 60 4.35 0.89 15.05
CA MET A 60 4.69 1.77 13.92
C MET A 60 5.74 2.81 14.33
N VAL A 61 5.58 3.46 15.49
CA VAL A 61 6.56 4.44 16.00
C VAL A 61 7.93 3.81 16.23
N GLN A 62 8.00 2.62 16.84
CA GLN A 62 9.26 1.91 17.04
C GLN A 62 9.97 1.58 15.71
N MET A 63 9.20 1.18 14.69
CA MET A 63 9.75 0.91 13.36
C MET A 63 10.19 2.18 12.62
N LEU A 64 9.47 3.30 12.78
CA LEU A 64 9.91 4.60 12.28
C LEU A 64 11.22 5.05 12.93
N ASP A 65 11.37 4.85 14.24
CA ASP A 65 12.61 5.18 14.95
C ASP A 65 13.77 4.27 14.52
N LEU A 66 13.52 2.99 14.25
CA LEU A 66 14.51 2.08 13.67
C LEU A 66 14.92 2.52 12.26
N ALA A 67 13.95 2.91 11.43
CA ALA A 67 14.20 3.42 10.09
C ALA A 67 15.10 4.66 10.12
N ARG A 68 14.82 5.58 11.06
CA ARG A 68 15.67 6.75 11.33
C ARG A 68 17.07 6.36 11.84
N GLU A 69 17.17 5.38 12.75
CA GLU A 69 18.44 4.90 13.32
C GLU A 69 19.40 4.38 12.24
N PHE A 70 18.90 3.64 11.25
CA PHE A 70 19.70 3.02 10.20
C PHE A 70 19.67 3.75 8.86
N GLY A 71 18.90 4.84 8.75
CA GLY A 71 18.86 5.68 7.55
C GLY A 71 18.12 5.06 6.36
N PHE A 72 17.08 4.26 6.61
CA PHE A 72 16.17 3.78 5.54
C PHE A 72 14.77 4.38 5.71
N GLN A 73 13.92 4.24 4.69
CA GLN A 73 12.54 4.75 4.71
C GLN A 73 11.53 3.61 4.64
N ILE A 74 10.50 3.69 5.48
CA ILE A 74 9.31 2.82 5.37
C ILE A 74 8.37 3.44 4.35
N ARG A 75 8.02 2.67 3.30
CA ARG A 75 7.13 3.13 2.23
C ARG A 75 5.67 3.11 2.69
N SER A 76 5.23 2.00 3.27
CA SER A 76 3.90 1.85 3.84
C SER A 76 3.87 0.89 5.01
N PHE A 77 3.09 1.23 6.04
CA PHE A 77 2.60 0.26 7.02
C PHE A 77 1.33 -0.42 6.49
N HIS A 78 1.25 -1.74 6.59
CA HIS A 78 0.08 -2.52 6.15
C HIS A 78 -0.79 -2.89 7.33
N HIS A 79 -2.11 -2.85 7.12
CA HIS A 79 -3.19 -2.94 8.10
C HIS A 79 -3.40 -1.65 8.89
N GLY A 80 -2.37 -1.16 9.58
CA GLY A 80 -2.33 0.18 10.18
C GLY A 80 -3.58 0.57 10.97
N VAL A 81 -4.16 -0.36 11.73
CA VAL A 81 -5.45 -0.20 12.43
C VAL A 81 -5.47 1.05 13.31
N GLU A 82 -4.34 1.39 13.94
CA GLU A 82 -4.18 2.56 14.78
C GLU A 82 -3.43 3.72 14.13
N ALA A 83 -3.27 3.73 12.79
CA ALA A 83 -2.48 4.74 12.08
C ALA A 83 -2.95 6.18 12.33
N TYR A 84 -4.25 6.38 12.49
CA TYR A 84 -4.84 7.66 12.87
C TYR A 84 -4.26 8.28 14.15
N LYS A 85 -3.77 7.48 15.10
CA LYS A 85 -3.20 7.97 16.36
C LYS A 85 -1.84 8.64 16.18
N ILE A 86 -1.16 8.36 15.07
CA ILE A 86 0.18 8.86 14.74
C ILE A 86 0.24 9.46 13.33
N ALA A 87 -0.90 9.95 12.84
CA ALA A 87 -1.04 10.44 11.48
C ALA A 87 -0.08 11.58 11.15
N ASP A 88 0.15 12.49 12.10
CA ASP A 88 1.13 13.56 12.04
C ASP A 88 2.56 13.02 11.82
N ARG A 89 2.96 11.99 12.56
CA ARG A 89 4.28 11.35 12.44
C ARG A 89 4.44 10.62 11.11
N LEU A 90 3.37 9.99 10.61
CA LEU A 90 3.37 9.35 9.28
C LEU A 90 3.54 10.39 8.17
N ALA A 91 2.87 11.54 8.29
CA ALA A 91 3.02 12.67 7.37
C ALA A 91 4.46 13.22 7.40
N GLU A 92 5.02 13.46 8.59
CA GLU A 92 6.40 13.94 8.77
C GLU A 92 7.43 12.97 8.18
N ALA A 93 7.26 11.66 8.40
CA ALA A 93 8.13 10.63 7.88
C ALA A 93 7.98 10.39 6.36
N GLY A 94 6.93 10.96 5.74
CA GLY A 94 6.59 10.66 4.35
C GLY A 94 6.24 9.18 4.15
N THR A 95 5.63 8.53 5.15
CA THR A 95 5.25 7.11 5.12
C THR A 95 3.75 6.98 4.94
N ALA A 96 3.33 6.10 4.03
CA ALA A 96 1.92 5.78 3.86
C ALA A 96 1.43 4.77 4.91
N ALA A 97 0.12 4.60 5.01
CA ALA A 97 -0.44 3.39 5.60
C ALA A 97 -1.53 2.82 4.70
N SER A 98 -1.36 1.55 4.35
CA SER A 98 -2.35 0.71 3.70
C SER A 98 -3.25 0.15 4.79
N ILE A 99 -4.48 0.65 4.86
CA ILE A 99 -5.46 0.32 5.90
C ILE A 99 -6.76 -0.25 5.31
N TRP A 100 -7.52 -0.96 6.13
CA TRP A 100 -8.89 -1.32 5.81
C TRP A 100 -9.85 -0.17 6.11
N ALA A 101 -11.00 -0.16 5.44
CA ALA A 101 -12.04 0.83 5.72
C ALA A 101 -12.81 0.51 7.01
N ASP A 102 -13.12 -0.77 7.25
CA ASP A 102 -14.00 -1.21 8.35
C ASP A 102 -13.65 -2.56 9.02
N TRP A 103 -12.45 -3.11 8.81
CA TRP A 103 -12.08 -4.43 9.36
C TRP A 103 -11.09 -4.33 10.54
N TRP A 104 -11.59 -4.59 11.76
CA TRP A 104 -10.83 -4.63 13.02
C TRP A 104 -11.59 -5.48 14.06
N GLY A 105 -11.08 -5.60 15.29
CA GLY A 105 -11.75 -6.27 16.40
C GLY A 105 -11.63 -7.80 16.43
N PHE A 106 -10.79 -8.37 15.56
CA PHE A 106 -10.61 -9.83 15.43
C PHE A 106 -9.44 -10.39 16.25
N LYS A 107 -8.58 -9.52 16.79
CA LYS A 107 -7.42 -9.80 17.67
C LYS A 107 -7.14 -8.59 18.56
N GLU A 108 -6.49 -8.79 19.69
CA GLU A 108 -6.13 -7.71 20.65
C GLU A 108 -5.37 -6.55 19.99
N GLU A 109 -4.34 -6.83 19.17
CA GLU A 109 -3.58 -5.77 18.49
C GLU A 109 -4.40 -5.02 17.42
N ALA A 110 -5.53 -5.57 17.00
CA ALA A 110 -6.44 -4.97 16.03
C ALA A 110 -7.74 -4.46 16.67
N MET A 111 -7.80 -4.24 18.00
CA MET A 111 -9.06 -3.86 18.65
C MET A 111 -9.46 -2.40 18.44
N ASP A 112 -8.51 -1.47 18.46
CA ASP A 112 -8.79 -0.03 18.52
C ASP A 112 -8.91 0.65 17.14
N GLY A 113 -9.54 -0.07 16.20
CA GLY A 113 -9.84 0.42 14.87
C GLY A 113 -11.08 1.30 14.83
N ILE A 114 -11.08 2.28 13.93
CA ILE A 114 -12.22 3.19 13.71
C ILE A 114 -12.47 3.41 12.21
N PRO A 115 -13.74 3.63 11.79
CA PRO A 115 -14.06 3.94 10.40
C PRO A 115 -13.36 5.19 9.84
N GLU A 116 -13.04 6.15 10.70
CA GLU A 116 -12.48 7.47 10.34
C GLU A 116 -10.96 7.44 10.08
N ASN A 117 -10.30 6.29 10.22
CA ASN A 117 -8.83 6.18 10.21
C ASN A 117 -8.21 6.85 8.97
N ALA A 118 -8.70 6.52 7.77
CA ALA A 118 -8.22 7.11 6.52
C ALA A 118 -8.40 8.64 6.46
N ALA A 119 -9.53 9.13 6.97
CA ALA A 119 -9.85 10.56 6.92
C ALA A 119 -9.00 11.37 7.90
N LEU A 120 -8.74 10.84 9.10
CA LEU A 120 -7.84 11.47 10.07
C LEU A 120 -6.41 11.49 9.57
N MET A 121 -5.95 10.39 8.94
CA MET A 121 -4.68 10.37 8.23
C MET A 121 -4.59 11.45 7.16
N PHE A 122 -5.60 11.51 6.28
CA PHE A 122 -5.67 12.52 5.22
C PHE A 122 -5.65 13.95 5.79
N GLN A 123 -6.42 14.21 6.86
CA GLN A 123 -6.48 15.53 7.49
C GLN A 123 -5.13 15.97 8.05
N ALA A 124 -4.33 15.04 8.58
CA ALA A 124 -2.98 15.31 9.07
C ALA A 124 -1.93 15.46 7.96
N GLY A 125 -2.32 15.30 6.68
CA GLY A 125 -1.40 15.34 5.54
C GLY A 125 -0.68 14.01 5.27
N ALA A 126 -1.06 12.93 5.97
CA ALA A 126 -0.53 11.59 5.70
C ALA A 126 -1.14 11.00 4.43
N ARG A 127 -0.61 9.85 4.00
CA ARG A 127 -1.03 9.15 2.79
C ARG A 127 -1.78 7.85 3.11
N PRO A 128 -3.11 7.88 3.31
CA PRO A 128 -3.88 6.66 3.44
C PRO A 128 -3.99 5.93 2.10
N VAL A 129 -3.93 4.60 2.15
CA VAL A 129 -4.26 3.68 1.06
C VAL A 129 -5.34 2.73 1.56
N ILE A 130 -6.41 2.57 0.78
CA ILE A 130 -7.42 1.55 1.08
C ILE A 130 -7.02 0.25 0.41
N HIS A 131 -6.83 -0.81 1.20
CA HIS A 131 -6.60 -2.17 0.70
C HIS A 131 -7.57 -3.16 1.35
N SER A 132 -7.65 -4.38 0.83
CA SER A 132 -8.58 -5.41 1.29
C SER A 132 -7.93 -6.55 2.08
N ASP A 133 -6.66 -6.86 1.80
CA ASP A 133 -6.02 -8.13 2.22
C ASP A 133 -6.86 -9.38 1.85
N SER A 134 -7.62 -9.26 0.75
CA SER A 134 -8.58 -10.26 0.32
C SER A 134 -8.65 -10.31 -1.21
N PRO A 135 -8.54 -11.50 -1.83
CA PRO A 135 -8.69 -11.68 -3.28
C PRO A 135 -10.10 -11.36 -3.78
N GLU A 136 -11.10 -11.37 -2.89
CA GLU A 136 -12.48 -11.02 -3.22
C GLU A 136 -12.77 -9.54 -2.96
N GLY A 137 -12.28 -9.01 -1.83
CA GLY A 137 -12.49 -7.61 -1.43
C GLY A 137 -11.77 -6.61 -2.35
N ILE A 138 -10.65 -7.02 -2.95
CA ILE A 138 -9.82 -6.14 -3.82
C ILE A 138 -10.60 -5.60 -5.03
N GLN A 139 -11.64 -6.31 -5.47
CA GLN A 139 -12.47 -5.92 -6.61
C GLN A 139 -13.47 -4.79 -6.27
N ARG A 140 -13.55 -4.37 -5.00
CA ARG A 140 -14.55 -3.42 -4.49
C ARG A 140 -13.91 -2.28 -3.70
N LEU A 141 -12.61 -1.99 -3.89
CA LEU A 141 -11.91 -0.94 -3.14
C LEU A 141 -12.52 0.46 -3.32
N ASN A 142 -13.20 0.72 -4.45
CA ASN A 142 -14.00 1.93 -4.63
C ASN A 142 -15.11 2.06 -3.57
N GLN A 143 -15.78 0.95 -3.22
CA GLN A 143 -16.81 0.95 -2.17
C GLN A 143 -16.17 1.08 -0.79
N GLU A 144 -15.05 0.41 -0.53
CA GLU A 144 -14.30 0.55 0.73
C GLU A 144 -13.82 2.00 0.95
N ALA A 145 -13.28 2.64 -0.09
CA ALA A 145 -12.90 4.05 -0.03
C ALA A 145 -14.13 4.96 0.19
N ALA A 146 -15.28 4.63 -0.40
CA ALA A 146 -16.51 5.36 -0.14
C ALA A 146 -16.94 5.27 1.34
N LYS A 147 -16.86 4.08 1.96
CA LYS A 147 -17.17 3.91 3.40
C LYS A 147 -16.29 4.83 4.25
N ALA A 148 -14.97 4.78 4.04
CA ALA A 148 -14.01 5.59 4.79
C ALA A 148 -14.21 7.10 4.56
N MET A 149 -14.50 7.51 3.32
CA MET A 149 -14.82 8.90 2.99
C MET A 149 -16.08 9.37 3.74
N TYR A 150 -17.16 8.58 3.73
CA TYR A 150 -18.40 8.93 4.43
C TYR A 150 -18.22 8.95 5.94
N ALA A 151 -17.44 8.03 6.52
CA ALA A 151 -17.08 8.06 7.93
C ALA A 151 -16.38 9.38 8.30
N GLY A 152 -15.32 9.75 7.56
CA GLY A 152 -14.62 11.02 7.74
C GLY A 152 -15.51 12.24 7.66
N ARG A 153 -16.40 12.30 6.65
CA ARG A 153 -17.36 13.39 6.49
C ARG A 153 -18.33 13.51 7.67
N ARG A 154 -18.84 12.38 8.19
CA ARG A 154 -19.70 12.39 9.38
C ARG A 154 -18.96 12.90 10.62
N ALA A 155 -17.65 12.65 10.70
CA ALA A 155 -16.78 13.18 11.74
C ALA A 155 -16.34 14.64 11.50
N GLY A 156 -16.83 15.30 10.45
CA GLY A 156 -16.55 16.71 10.16
C GLY A 156 -15.28 16.95 9.33
N ILE A 157 -14.68 15.92 8.76
CA ILE A 157 -13.51 16.04 7.88
C ILE A 157 -13.97 16.19 6.43
N ASP A 158 -13.60 17.28 5.79
CA ASP A 158 -13.94 17.54 4.38
C ASP A 158 -13.07 16.69 3.44
N VAL A 159 -13.51 15.46 3.21
CA VAL A 159 -12.90 14.54 2.24
C VAL A 159 -13.66 14.67 0.92
N SER A 160 -13.05 15.23 -0.12
CA SER A 160 -13.68 15.28 -1.43
C SER A 160 -13.75 13.89 -2.08
N ARG A 161 -14.59 13.72 -3.10
CA ARG A 161 -14.62 12.47 -3.87
C ARG A 161 -13.28 12.21 -4.57
N ALA A 162 -12.63 13.27 -5.07
CA ALA A 162 -11.33 13.16 -5.72
C ALA A 162 -10.25 12.70 -4.75
N ASP A 163 -10.30 13.12 -3.48
CA ASP A 163 -9.36 12.66 -2.45
C ASP A 163 -9.58 11.18 -2.13
N ALA A 164 -10.83 10.74 -1.99
CA ALA A 164 -11.15 9.33 -1.78
C ALA A 164 -10.70 8.44 -2.96
N VAL A 165 -10.77 8.93 -4.20
CA VAL A 165 -10.26 8.19 -5.37
C VAL A 165 -8.75 7.94 -5.27
N LYS A 166 -7.98 8.92 -4.81
CA LYS A 166 -6.52 8.77 -4.64
C LYS A 166 -6.17 7.61 -3.71
N TRP A 167 -6.99 7.33 -2.69
CA TRP A 167 -6.71 6.31 -1.68
C TRP A 167 -6.64 4.88 -2.24
N PHE A 168 -7.25 4.58 -3.38
CA PHE A 168 -7.15 3.27 -4.03
C PHE A 168 -6.54 3.32 -5.44
N THR A 169 -6.03 4.49 -5.86
CA THR A 169 -5.41 4.68 -7.18
C THR A 169 -3.99 5.24 -7.02
N SER A 170 -3.82 6.56 -7.10
CA SER A 170 -2.51 7.22 -7.10
C SER A 170 -1.70 6.94 -5.82
N ASN A 171 -2.33 6.85 -4.65
CA ASN A 171 -1.61 6.52 -3.42
C ASN A 171 -1.11 5.07 -3.44
N ALA A 172 -1.90 4.14 -3.98
CA ALA A 172 -1.49 2.74 -4.12
C ALA A 172 -0.34 2.60 -5.13
N ALA A 173 -0.43 3.28 -6.29
CA ALA A 173 0.64 3.35 -7.27
C ALA A 173 1.94 3.90 -6.66
N TRP A 174 1.83 4.95 -5.84
CA TRP A 174 2.96 5.50 -5.11
C TRP A 174 3.51 4.47 -4.11
N VAL A 175 2.68 3.82 -3.29
CA VAL A 175 3.15 2.79 -2.35
C VAL A 175 3.93 1.67 -3.05
N LEU A 176 3.55 1.33 -4.29
CA LEU A 176 4.22 0.32 -5.11
C LEU A 176 5.45 0.83 -5.89
N GLY A 177 5.68 2.15 -5.94
CA GLY A 177 6.79 2.74 -6.70
C GLY A 177 6.57 2.79 -8.21
N ILE A 178 5.31 2.76 -8.66
CA ILE A 178 4.91 2.73 -10.07
C ILE A 178 3.99 3.91 -10.43
N ASP A 179 3.94 4.95 -9.61
CA ASP A 179 3.13 6.15 -9.83
C ASP A 179 3.54 6.96 -11.06
N SER A 180 4.73 6.71 -11.61
CA SER A 180 5.15 7.29 -12.91
C SER A 180 4.40 6.69 -14.10
N ILE A 181 3.83 5.49 -13.97
CA ILE A 181 3.20 4.76 -15.08
C ILE A 181 1.72 4.45 -14.87
N VAL A 182 1.19 4.44 -13.64
CA VAL A 182 -0.23 4.17 -13.35
C VAL A 182 -0.80 5.06 -12.24
N GLY A 183 -2.11 4.95 -11.99
CA GLY A 183 -2.80 5.53 -10.83
C GLY A 183 -3.43 6.90 -11.05
N THR A 184 -3.20 7.55 -12.19
CA THR A 184 -3.86 8.80 -12.60
C THR A 184 -4.13 8.80 -14.11
N LEU A 185 -5.08 9.62 -14.53
CA LEU A 185 -5.40 9.85 -15.95
C LEU A 185 -4.58 11.01 -16.49
N GLU A 186 -3.33 10.73 -16.88
CA GLU A 186 -2.37 11.72 -17.37
C GLU A 186 -1.68 11.19 -18.64
N ALA A 187 -1.36 12.10 -19.57
CA ALA A 187 -0.65 11.74 -20.79
C ALA A 187 0.72 11.10 -20.46
N GLY A 188 1.05 9.99 -21.12
CA GLY A 188 2.29 9.23 -20.90
C GLY A 188 2.18 8.08 -19.91
N LYS A 189 1.08 7.97 -19.15
CA LYS A 189 0.79 6.81 -18.29
C LYS A 189 0.05 5.70 -19.04
N MET A 190 0.08 4.50 -18.48
CA MET A 190 -0.67 3.35 -18.97
C MET A 190 -2.17 3.65 -18.98
N ALA A 191 -2.86 3.21 -20.03
CA ALA A 191 -4.29 3.38 -20.20
C ALA A 191 -5.09 2.30 -19.44
N ASP A 192 -4.89 2.26 -18.12
CA ASP A 192 -5.59 1.40 -17.18
C ASP A 192 -6.87 2.10 -16.69
N LEU A 193 -7.98 1.81 -17.36
CA LEU A 193 -9.22 2.58 -17.26
C LEU A 193 -10.40 1.69 -16.90
N VAL A 194 -11.31 2.21 -16.08
CA VAL A 194 -12.63 1.61 -15.88
C VAL A 194 -13.68 2.63 -16.28
N LEU A 195 -14.48 2.29 -17.29
CA LEU A 195 -15.70 3.01 -17.60
C LEU A 195 -16.81 2.48 -16.70
N TRP A 196 -17.40 3.35 -15.87
CA TRP A 196 -18.49 3.00 -14.96
C TRP A 196 -19.84 3.43 -15.54
N SER A 197 -20.91 2.71 -15.20
CA SER A 197 -22.29 3.07 -15.57
C SER A 197 -22.82 4.32 -14.85
N GLY A 198 -22.06 4.84 -13.89
CA GLY A 198 -22.38 5.99 -13.05
C GLY A 198 -21.24 6.24 -12.07
N ASP A 199 -21.55 6.93 -10.96
CA ASP A 199 -20.56 7.22 -9.91
C ASP A 199 -19.94 5.93 -9.34
N PRO A 200 -18.60 5.76 -9.37
CA PRO A 200 -17.95 4.55 -8.89
C PRO A 200 -18.15 4.30 -7.38
N PHE A 201 -18.56 5.30 -6.58
CA PHE A 201 -18.87 5.11 -5.16
C PHE A 201 -20.28 4.60 -4.89
N SER A 202 -21.13 4.48 -5.92
CA SER A 202 -22.45 3.89 -5.78
C SER A 202 -22.39 2.36 -5.80
N VAL A 203 -23.10 1.72 -4.87
CA VAL A 203 -23.28 0.25 -4.87
C VAL A 203 -24.10 -0.25 -6.07
N TYR A 204 -24.82 0.65 -6.76
CA TYR A 204 -25.58 0.34 -7.97
C TYR A 204 -24.75 0.46 -9.25
N SER A 205 -23.60 1.13 -9.19
CA SER A 205 -22.73 1.30 -10.36
C SER A 205 -22.06 0.00 -10.75
N ARG A 206 -21.93 -0.22 -12.05
CA ARG A 206 -21.26 -1.38 -12.63
C ARG A 206 -20.11 -0.92 -13.50
N ALA A 207 -18.99 -1.65 -13.47
CA ALA A 207 -17.97 -1.52 -14.50
C ALA A 207 -18.61 -1.94 -15.84
N MET A 208 -18.62 -1.02 -16.80
CA MET A 208 -19.11 -1.23 -18.17
C MET A 208 -17.98 -1.76 -19.04
N GLN A 209 -16.82 -1.11 -18.98
CA GLN A 209 -15.62 -1.53 -19.72
C GLN A 209 -14.39 -1.40 -18.83
N VAL A 210 -13.44 -2.33 -18.98
CA VAL A 210 -12.14 -2.27 -18.32
C VAL A 210 -11.05 -2.37 -19.38
N TYR A 211 -10.13 -1.43 -19.32
CA TYR A 211 -8.94 -1.37 -20.16
C TYR A 211 -7.70 -1.61 -19.30
N ASN A 212 -6.78 -2.41 -19.80
CA ASN A 212 -5.46 -2.64 -19.21
C ASN A 212 -4.42 -2.41 -20.31
N ASP A 213 -3.48 -1.51 -20.08
CA ASP A 213 -2.52 -1.03 -21.10
C ASP A 213 -3.20 -0.55 -22.40
N GLY A 214 -4.43 -0.02 -22.29
CA GLY A 214 -5.25 0.40 -23.44
C GLY A 214 -6.00 -0.72 -24.17
N TYR A 215 -5.80 -1.98 -23.79
CA TYR A 215 -6.54 -3.11 -24.33
C TYR A 215 -7.85 -3.33 -23.58
N LEU A 216 -8.96 -3.43 -24.32
CA LEU A 216 -10.27 -3.77 -23.74
C LEU A 216 -10.27 -5.24 -23.27
N ILE A 217 -10.15 -5.44 -21.95
CA ILE A 217 -10.10 -6.76 -21.30
C ILE A 217 -11.47 -7.22 -20.79
N TYR A 218 -12.39 -6.29 -20.52
CA TYR A 218 -13.74 -6.58 -20.07
C TYR A 218 -14.74 -5.63 -20.72
N ASP A 219 -15.84 -6.18 -21.22
CA ASP A 219 -17.00 -5.40 -21.68
C ASP A 219 -18.29 -6.07 -21.22
N ARG A 220 -19.10 -5.33 -20.46
CA ARG A 220 -20.37 -5.80 -19.91
C ARG A 220 -21.43 -6.05 -20.99
N SER A 221 -21.31 -5.40 -22.15
CA SER A 221 -22.24 -5.54 -23.27
C SER A 221 -21.83 -6.63 -24.26
N ASP A 222 -20.60 -7.15 -24.19
CA ASP A 222 -20.07 -8.19 -25.05
C ASP A 222 -19.72 -9.46 -24.25
N PRO A 223 -20.54 -10.53 -24.33
CA PRO A 223 -20.26 -11.80 -23.65
C PRO A 223 -18.91 -12.43 -24.00
N THR A 224 -18.35 -12.16 -25.19
CA THR A 224 -17.04 -12.69 -25.59
C THR A 224 -15.88 -12.04 -24.84
N LYS A 225 -16.13 -10.89 -24.20
CA LYS A 225 -15.20 -10.14 -23.35
C LYS A 225 -15.46 -10.33 -21.86
N GLN A 226 -16.28 -11.30 -21.47
CA GLN A 226 -16.54 -11.65 -20.06
C GLN A 226 -15.88 -12.98 -19.72
N VAL A 227 -14.56 -13.06 -19.98
CA VAL A 227 -13.80 -14.30 -19.83
C VAL A 227 -13.83 -14.74 -18.38
N VAL A 228 -14.34 -15.95 -18.13
CA VAL A 228 -14.27 -16.62 -16.84
C VAL A 228 -13.01 -17.46 -16.83
N THR A 229 -12.11 -17.17 -15.89
CA THR A 229 -10.90 -17.98 -15.72
C THR A 229 -11.27 -19.39 -15.25
N ASP A 230 -10.47 -20.38 -15.63
CA ASP A 230 -10.62 -21.78 -15.15
C ASP A 230 -10.50 -21.93 -13.63
N PHE A 231 -9.87 -20.97 -12.94
CA PHE A 231 -9.89 -20.85 -11.48
C PHE A 231 -11.30 -20.69 -10.86
N GLY A 232 -12.33 -20.37 -11.67
CA GLY A 232 -13.73 -20.24 -11.24
C GLY A 232 -14.64 -21.44 -11.57
N LEU A 233 -14.06 -22.53 -12.11
CA LEU A 233 -14.81 -23.75 -12.43
C LEU A 233 -15.53 -24.30 -11.19
N GLY A 234 -16.86 -24.42 -11.28
CA GLY A 234 -17.72 -24.92 -10.21
C GLY A 234 -18.28 -23.87 -9.25
N GLN A 235 -17.79 -22.62 -9.30
CA GLN A 235 -18.33 -21.52 -8.49
C GLN A 235 -19.28 -20.60 -9.29
N VAL A 236 -19.00 -20.42 -10.58
CA VAL A 236 -19.81 -19.57 -11.46
C VAL A 236 -20.73 -20.46 -12.31
N LYS A 237 -22.05 -20.32 -12.15
CA LYS A 237 -23.01 -20.95 -13.07
C LYS A 237 -22.93 -20.22 -14.42
N ARG A 238 -22.74 -20.99 -15.50
CA ARG A 238 -22.92 -20.52 -16.88
C ARG A 238 -24.38 -20.17 -17.14
#